data_AF-A0A4R7LQN4-F1
#
_entry.id   AF-A0A4R7LQN4-F1
#
_cell.length_a   1.000
_cell.length_b   1.000
_cell.length_c   1.000
_cell.angle_alpha   90.00
_cell.angle_beta   90.00
_cell.angle_gamma   90.00
#
_symmetry.space_group_name_H-M   'P 1'
#
loop_
_entity.id
_entity.type
_entity.pdbx_description
1 polymer ?
#
loop_
_entity_poly.entity_id
_entity_poly.type
_entity_poly.pdbx_seq_one_letter_code
_entity_poly.pdbx_strand_id
1 'polypeptide(L)'
;MWYWILLGIMVVLAAVFALEGAALIFAALTFGVGFLLVFIPVNLLPLQLAFLPWVILPKGLKSAGLVLGLALYAAYLFVPSYLAQQRVEALAVKVAEADIQLKTPPQGVRSFALHYNSAATQDLCPEACKALIISGEADWVRVTYKNDAVHSFAPETSDTCEGICIKVIQNTDLPADLTLTQSKISSSEVKAYFPNDPLLKVFETTRIEAHAGSDPARAPIYRKNSIRYHVMTSPTLLEPLLDGVNSNGYDVMRSRSRSSDVTHLTALRAIGWAKSGVPEEEPFSMTSTPLAVDRSMVRLALDSNAATFSKAENDVIARFVFHVRMYENIPASVLDLVERIIKDTRVRTHLDLHHVLRHEKEFRIRILPWVFDRFEQGRMEKNVLYYSVFNALRFVYEPDELTPYFERYARLLRTDDPVNSEFAALVGYFSEDPTALYRAVLKASKDDLKIAKSALCNAEPRWHDAMMPDLMAAFIRQMEGDKLDLRKQGHMVEKIAYMGSAMGYLAEIEPVLRAKGFGDDVFWRRIGRIEGQRGAFKRSC
;
A
#
# COMPACT_ATOMS: atom_id res chain seq x y z
N MET A 1 56.19 17.55 -6.95
CA MET A 1 56.11 16.56 -5.84
C MET A 1 54.68 16.45 -5.30
N TRP A 2 54.07 17.54 -4.80
CA TRP A 2 52.70 17.53 -4.25
C TRP A 2 51.62 17.00 -5.20
N TYR A 3 51.64 17.36 -6.48
CA TYR A 3 50.69 16.84 -7.48
C TYR A 3 50.69 15.31 -7.57
N TRP A 4 51.87 14.68 -7.58
CA TRP A 4 52.00 13.22 -7.66
C TRP A 4 51.51 12.51 -6.40
N ILE A 5 51.74 13.12 -5.22
CA ILE A 5 51.22 12.62 -3.95
C ILE A 5 49.69 12.67 -3.95
N LEU A 6 49.10 13.79 -4.35
CA LEU A 6 47.64 13.95 -4.43
C LEU A 6 47.00 12.99 -5.44
N LEU A 7 47.59 12.85 -6.63
CA LEU A 7 47.13 11.91 -7.65
C LEU A 7 47.17 10.47 -7.14
N GLY A 8 48.28 10.07 -6.50
CA GLY A 8 48.43 8.73 -5.91
C GLY A 8 47.37 8.44 -4.84
N ILE A 9 47.14 9.39 -3.93
CA ILE A 9 46.10 9.27 -2.89
C ILE A 9 44.71 9.12 -3.53
N MET A 10 44.37 9.95 -4.53
CA MET A 10 43.06 9.87 -5.20
C MET A 10 42.86 8.56 -5.96
N VAL A 11 43.89 8.03 -6.63
CA VAL A 11 43.80 6.72 -7.32
C VAL A 11 43.60 5.58 -6.32
N VAL A 12 44.32 5.58 -5.20
CA VAL A 12 44.16 4.55 -4.14
C VAL A 12 42.76 4.63 -3.53
N LEU A 13 42.27 5.84 -3.21
CA LEU A 13 40.92 6.02 -2.68
C LEU A 13 39.85 5.57 -3.69
N ALA A 14 40.02 5.88 -4.97
CA ALA A 14 39.13 5.40 -6.03
C ALA A 14 39.13 3.86 -6.12
N ALA A 15 40.30 3.21 -6.04
CA ALA A 15 40.40 1.76 -6.07
C ALA A 15 39.73 1.09 -4.84
N VAL A 16 39.92 1.65 -3.64
CA VAL A 16 39.31 1.13 -2.41
C VAL A 16 37.79 1.19 -2.47
N PHE A 17 37.23 2.31 -2.95
CA PHE A 17 35.78 2.46 -3.03
C PHE A 17 35.14 1.76 -4.24
N ALA A 18 35.96 1.30 -5.20
CA ALA A 18 35.49 0.39 -6.25
C ALA A 18 35.19 -1.02 -5.72
N LEU A 19 35.68 -1.38 -4.52
CA LEU A 19 35.37 -2.65 -3.86
C LEU A 19 33.93 -2.66 -3.33
N GLU A 20 33.26 -3.81 -3.50
CA GLU A 20 31.90 -4.03 -3.01
C GLU A 20 31.81 -3.86 -1.49
N GLY A 21 30.80 -3.13 -1.00
CA GLY A 21 30.59 -2.86 0.43
C GLY A 21 31.49 -1.81 1.08
N ALA A 22 32.65 -1.46 0.49
CA ALA A 22 33.62 -0.56 1.10
C ALA A 22 33.08 0.86 1.37
N ALA A 23 32.31 1.41 0.42
CA ALA A 23 31.69 2.73 0.57
C ALA A 23 30.65 2.79 1.69
N LEU A 24 29.88 1.71 1.88
CA LEU A 24 28.86 1.59 2.92
C LEU A 24 29.51 1.44 4.31
N ILE A 25 30.56 0.62 4.42
CA ILE A 25 31.37 0.49 5.65
C ILE A 25 31.96 1.85 6.03
N PHE A 26 32.54 2.56 5.06
CA PHE A 26 33.14 3.87 5.30
C PHE A 26 32.10 4.93 5.68
N ALA A 27 30.93 4.95 5.02
CA ALA A 27 29.83 5.84 5.36
C ALA A 27 29.28 5.56 6.77
N ALA A 28 29.13 4.29 7.16
CA ALA A 28 28.65 3.88 8.47
C ALA A 28 29.65 4.24 9.59
N LEU A 29 30.94 3.95 9.40
CA LEU A 29 31.99 4.24 10.38
C LEU A 29 32.23 5.74 10.59
N THR A 30 31.93 6.56 9.59
CA THR A 30 32.20 8.01 9.62
C THR A 30 30.94 8.87 9.76
N PHE A 31 29.79 8.25 10.09
CA PHE A 31 28.48 8.91 10.17
C PHE A 31 28.17 9.79 8.93
N GLY A 32 28.58 9.34 7.75
CA GLY A 32 28.38 10.05 6.47
C GLY A 32 29.33 11.22 6.19
N VAL A 33 30.13 11.70 7.16
CA VAL A 33 31.04 12.84 6.94
C VAL A 33 32.29 12.41 6.18
N GLY A 34 32.86 11.25 6.53
CA GLY A 34 34.01 10.70 5.81
C GLY A 34 33.67 10.36 4.36
N PHE A 35 32.43 9.95 4.12
CA PHE A 35 31.92 9.73 2.76
C PHE A 35 32.10 10.99 1.90
N LEU A 36 31.65 12.16 2.35
CA LEU A 36 31.82 13.43 1.61
C LEU A 36 33.29 13.80 1.40
N LEU A 37 34.12 13.60 2.43
CA LEU A 37 35.55 13.94 2.40
C LEU A 37 36.35 13.07 1.42
N VAL A 38 35.93 11.84 1.13
CA VAL A 38 36.58 10.97 0.14
C VAL A 38 35.92 11.10 -1.23
N PHE A 39 34.61 11.28 -1.27
CA PHE A 39 33.82 11.39 -2.49
C PHE A 39 34.23 12.60 -3.35
N ILE A 40 34.39 13.79 -2.73
CA ILE A 40 34.77 15.01 -3.45
C ILE A 40 36.15 14.85 -4.15
N PRO A 41 37.22 14.40 -3.46
CA PRO A 41 38.51 14.13 -4.09
C PRO A 41 38.47 13.10 -5.21
N VAL A 42 37.74 11.99 -5.04
CA VAL A 42 37.67 10.95 -6.08
C VAL A 42 36.99 11.45 -7.34
N ASN A 43 35.95 12.29 -7.22
CA ASN A 43 35.30 12.93 -8.37
C ASN A 43 36.16 14.03 -9.04
N LEU A 44 37.22 14.51 -8.36
CA LEU A 44 38.21 15.41 -8.95
C LEU A 44 39.36 14.68 -9.66
N LEU A 45 39.43 13.34 -9.56
CA LEU A 45 40.47 12.54 -10.22
C LEU A 45 40.54 12.75 -11.74
N PRO A 46 39.43 12.79 -12.50
CA PRO A 46 39.48 13.07 -13.94
C PRO A 46 40.04 14.46 -14.27
N LEU A 47 39.72 15.46 -13.43
CA LEU A 47 40.27 16.80 -13.56
C LEU A 47 41.79 16.81 -13.29
N GLN A 48 42.25 16.10 -12.25
CA GLN A 48 43.68 15.96 -11.97
C GLN A 48 44.40 15.27 -13.13
N LEU A 49 43.87 14.15 -13.65
CA LEU A 49 44.43 13.45 -14.81
C LEU A 49 44.48 14.34 -16.06
N ALA A 50 43.51 15.24 -16.24
CA ALA A 50 43.54 16.22 -17.30
C ALA A 50 44.69 17.24 -17.15
N PHE A 51 45.14 17.55 -15.94
CA PHE A 51 46.31 18.42 -15.73
C PHE A 51 47.66 17.70 -15.92
N LEU A 52 47.67 16.37 -16.10
CA LEU A 52 48.88 15.58 -16.26
C LEU A 52 49.82 16.09 -17.38
N PRO A 53 49.34 16.43 -18.60
CA PRO A 53 50.22 16.92 -19.66
C PRO A 53 50.90 18.25 -19.30
N TRP A 54 50.21 19.14 -18.57
CA TRP A 54 50.78 20.40 -18.10
C TRP A 54 51.90 20.21 -17.06
N VAL A 55 51.80 19.18 -16.22
CA VAL A 55 52.78 18.87 -15.17
C VAL A 55 54.02 18.18 -15.74
N ILE A 56 53.85 17.30 -16.74
CA ILE A 56 54.94 16.52 -17.33
C ILE A 56 55.76 17.34 -18.35
N LEU A 57 55.11 18.24 -19.11
CA LEU A 57 55.77 18.97 -20.19
C LEU A 57 56.77 20.04 -19.68
N PRO A 58 57.89 20.26 -20.40
CA PRO A 58 58.90 21.25 -20.05
C PRO A 58 58.33 22.68 -20.12
N LYS A 59 58.97 23.65 -19.43
CA LYS A 59 58.46 25.03 -19.24
C LYS A 59 57.96 25.71 -20.52
N GLY A 60 58.63 25.52 -21.66
CA GLY A 60 58.23 26.12 -22.94
C GLY A 60 56.98 25.52 -23.60
N LEU A 61 56.56 24.32 -23.19
CA LEU A 61 55.41 23.60 -23.76
C LEU A 61 54.22 23.52 -22.79
N LYS A 62 54.29 24.22 -21.65
CA LYS A 62 53.24 24.16 -20.63
C LYS A 62 51.87 24.64 -21.14
N SER A 63 51.84 25.70 -21.96
CA SER A 63 50.59 26.18 -22.56
C SER A 63 49.94 25.10 -23.45
N ALA A 64 50.74 24.41 -24.26
CA ALA A 64 50.27 23.28 -25.07
C ALA A 64 49.77 22.12 -24.19
N GLY A 65 50.46 21.83 -23.08
CA GLY A 65 50.02 20.84 -22.10
C GLY A 65 48.69 21.18 -21.42
N LEU A 66 48.45 22.46 -21.12
CA LEU A 66 47.18 22.93 -20.58
C LEU A 66 46.06 22.76 -21.60
N VAL A 67 46.28 23.15 -22.85
CA VAL A 67 45.28 23.00 -23.93
C VAL A 67 44.96 21.53 -24.18
N LEU A 68 45.98 20.67 -24.26
CA LEU A 68 45.78 19.22 -24.41
C LEU A 68 45.02 18.63 -23.21
N GLY A 69 45.34 19.07 -22.00
CA GLY A 69 44.64 18.69 -20.79
C GLY A 69 43.16 19.07 -20.80
N LEU A 70 42.86 20.33 -21.14
CA LEU A 70 41.50 20.83 -21.30
C LEU A 70 40.74 20.08 -22.41
N ALA A 71 41.41 19.74 -23.52
CA ALA A 71 40.82 18.96 -24.60
C ALA A 71 40.50 17.51 -24.16
N LEU A 72 41.39 16.87 -23.39
CA LEU A 72 41.14 15.54 -22.81
C LEU A 72 40.00 15.58 -21.79
N TYR A 73 39.94 16.63 -20.96
CA TYR A 73 38.83 16.83 -20.03
C TYR A 73 37.51 17.04 -20.79
N ALA A 74 37.49 17.90 -21.81
CA ALA A 74 36.33 18.10 -22.66
C ALA A 74 35.91 16.80 -23.37
N ALA A 75 36.87 16.03 -23.89
CA ALA A 75 36.58 14.72 -24.48
C ALA A 75 35.95 13.77 -23.45
N TYR A 76 36.47 13.73 -22.23
CA TYR A 76 35.89 12.97 -21.13
C TYR A 76 34.47 13.45 -20.74
N LEU A 77 34.22 14.75 -20.78
CA LEU A 77 32.90 15.34 -20.50
C LEU A 77 31.85 15.02 -21.59
N PHE A 78 32.23 15.09 -22.87
CA PHE A 78 31.28 15.11 -23.98
C PHE A 78 31.22 13.83 -24.82
N VAL A 79 32.33 13.10 -24.98
CA VAL A 79 32.38 11.91 -25.85
C VAL A 79 31.49 10.78 -25.35
N PRO A 80 31.46 10.42 -24.04
CA PRO A 80 30.57 9.38 -23.55
C PRO A 80 29.10 9.68 -23.86
N SER A 81 28.66 10.92 -23.59
CA SER A 81 27.28 11.37 -23.83
C SER A 81 26.92 11.37 -25.31
N TYR A 82 27.84 11.80 -26.18
CA TYR A 82 27.65 11.77 -27.63
C TYR A 82 27.51 10.34 -28.16
N LEU A 83 28.40 9.43 -27.75
CA LEU A 83 28.32 8.01 -28.11
C LEU A 83 27.03 7.38 -27.59
N ALA A 84 26.65 7.71 -26.37
CA ALA A 84 25.38 7.32 -25.76
C ALA A 84 24.18 7.73 -26.61
N GLN A 85 24.13 8.98 -27.07
CA GLN A 85 23.04 9.48 -27.91
C GLN A 85 22.96 8.74 -29.25
N GLN A 86 24.09 8.53 -29.94
CA GLN A 86 24.12 7.74 -31.18
C GLN A 86 23.60 6.31 -30.96
N ARG A 87 23.91 5.69 -29.80
CA ARG A 87 23.41 4.36 -29.46
C ARG A 87 21.90 4.35 -29.22
N VAL A 88 21.36 5.39 -28.56
CA VAL A 88 19.92 5.55 -28.36
C VAL A 88 19.19 5.68 -29.69
N GLU A 89 19.71 6.47 -30.62
CA GLU A 89 19.14 6.63 -31.95
C GLU A 89 19.14 5.31 -32.72
N ALA A 90 20.28 4.59 -32.71
CA ALA A 90 20.37 3.26 -33.32
C ALA A 90 19.40 2.24 -32.69
N LEU A 91 19.22 2.31 -31.37
CA LEU A 91 18.28 1.46 -30.65
C LEU A 91 16.82 1.80 -31.01
N ALA A 92 16.48 3.09 -31.12
CA ALA A 92 15.16 3.54 -31.55
C ALA A 92 14.82 3.04 -32.96
N VAL A 93 15.78 3.06 -33.89
CA VAL A 93 15.62 2.51 -35.23
C VAL A 93 15.33 1.01 -35.17
N LYS A 94 16.12 0.22 -34.43
CA LYS A 94 15.90 -1.23 -34.27
C LYS A 94 14.55 -1.57 -33.64
N VAL A 95 14.10 -0.77 -32.67
CA VAL A 95 12.78 -0.94 -32.05
C VAL A 95 11.68 -0.68 -33.08
N ALA A 96 11.84 0.37 -33.89
CA ALA A 96 10.90 0.73 -34.95
C ALA A 96 10.86 -0.31 -36.09
N GLU A 97 11.96 -0.99 -36.41
CA GLU A 97 11.99 -2.09 -37.40
C GLU A 97 11.08 -3.26 -37.01
N ALA A 98 10.90 -3.50 -35.71
CA ALA A 98 10.02 -4.55 -35.20
C ALA A 98 8.55 -4.10 -35.07
N ASP A 99 8.24 -2.83 -35.34
CA ASP A 99 6.89 -2.29 -35.26
C ASP A 99 6.11 -2.59 -36.54
N ILE A 100 4.82 -2.88 -36.39
CA ILE A 100 3.89 -3.09 -37.50
C ILE A 100 2.90 -1.93 -37.45
N GLN A 101 2.91 -1.11 -38.50
CA GLN A 101 1.93 -0.04 -38.66
C GLN A 101 0.80 -0.48 -39.58
N LEU A 102 -0.41 -0.10 -39.20
CA LEU A 102 -1.61 -0.38 -39.95
C LEU A 102 -1.80 0.70 -41.03
N LYS A 103 -2.03 0.30 -42.29
CA LYS A 103 -2.27 1.26 -43.39
C LYS A 103 -3.69 1.85 -43.37
N THR A 104 -4.67 1.07 -42.91
CA THR A 104 -6.08 1.45 -42.87
C THR A 104 -6.75 0.79 -41.65
N PRO A 105 -7.50 1.54 -40.82
CA PRO A 105 -8.28 0.98 -39.70
C PRO A 105 -9.24 -0.12 -40.21
N PRO A 106 -9.35 -1.29 -39.56
CA PRO A 106 -10.38 -2.25 -39.91
C PRO A 106 -11.75 -1.67 -39.59
N GLN A 107 -12.71 -1.95 -40.47
CA GLN A 107 -14.07 -1.45 -40.39
C GLN A 107 -14.96 -2.43 -39.63
N GLY A 108 -16.04 -1.92 -39.03
CA GLY A 108 -17.06 -2.75 -38.38
C GLY A 108 -16.68 -3.32 -37.01
N VAL A 109 -15.53 -2.93 -36.45
CA VAL A 109 -15.12 -3.33 -35.10
C VAL A 109 -16.02 -2.65 -34.07
N ARG A 110 -16.73 -3.46 -33.29
CA ARG A 110 -17.66 -3.03 -32.23
C ARG A 110 -17.36 -3.71 -30.89
N SER A 111 -16.54 -4.75 -30.89
CA SER A 111 -16.17 -5.50 -29.70
C SER A 111 -14.66 -5.61 -29.50
N PHE A 112 -14.21 -5.35 -28.27
CA PHE A 112 -12.79 -5.22 -27.96
C PHE A 112 -12.38 -6.13 -26.81
N ALA A 113 -11.20 -6.73 -26.89
CA ALA A 113 -10.53 -7.42 -25.78
C ALA A 113 -9.19 -6.75 -25.47
N LEU A 114 -8.95 -6.35 -24.23
CA LEU A 114 -7.74 -5.68 -23.76
C LEU A 114 -7.03 -6.56 -22.73
N HIS A 115 -5.82 -7.03 -23.02
CA HIS A 115 -5.03 -7.91 -22.17
C HIS A 115 -3.85 -7.16 -21.55
N TYR A 116 -3.89 -6.96 -20.24
CA TYR A 116 -2.86 -6.27 -19.47
C TYR A 116 -1.93 -7.24 -18.77
N ASN A 117 -0.61 -7.00 -18.88
CA ASN A 117 0.41 -7.72 -18.11
C ASN A 117 0.64 -7.14 -16.69
N SER A 118 -0.30 -6.33 -16.21
CA SER A 118 -0.34 -5.86 -14.82
C SER A 118 -1.45 -6.58 -14.07
N ALA A 119 -1.30 -6.69 -12.75
CA ALA A 119 -2.45 -7.00 -11.90
C ALA A 119 -3.51 -5.91 -12.08
N ALA A 120 -4.78 -6.26 -11.81
CA ALA A 120 -5.84 -5.27 -11.76
C ALA A 120 -5.43 -4.15 -10.80
N THR A 121 -5.35 -2.92 -11.31
CA THR A 121 -5.19 -1.72 -10.49
C THR A 121 -6.51 -1.45 -9.75
N GLN A 122 -6.60 -0.32 -9.04
CA GLN A 122 -7.88 0.15 -8.49
C GLN A 122 -8.96 0.32 -9.57
N ASP A 123 -8.57 0.51 -10.84
CA ASP A 123 -9.47 0.73 -11.97
C ASP A 123 -9.63 -0.53 -12.84
N LEU A 124 -10.83 -1.13 -12.80
CA LEU A 124 -11.18 -2.35 -13.52
C LEU A 124 -11.48 -2.12 -15.01
N CYS A 125 -11.84 -0.88 -15.38
CA CYS A 125 -12.01 -0.46 -16.76
C CYS A 125 -10.99 0.66 -17.00
N PRO A 126 -9.74 0.34 -17.39
CA PRO A 126 -8.70 1.33 -17.58
C PRO A 126 -9.09 2.37 -18.64
N GLU A 127 -8.35 3.47 -18.74
CA GLU A 127 -8.64 4.58 -19.66
C GLU A 127 -8.95 4.15 -21.11
N ALA A 128 -8.26 3.12 -21.62
CA ALA A 128 -8.57 2.55 -22.94
C ALA A 128 -9.99 1.95 -23.02
N CYS A 129 -10.42 1.22 -21.99
CA CYS A 129 -11.77 0.68 -21.88
C CYS A 129 -12.80 1.81 -21.77
N LYS A 130 -12.57 2.83 -20.93
CA LYS A 130 -13.47 3.98 -20.79
C LYS A 130 -13.60 4.74 -22.10
N ALA A 131 -12.48 5.05 -22.75
CA ALA A 131 -12.46 5.80 -23.99
C ALA A 131 -13.28 5.11 -25.09
N LEU A 132 -13.19 3.78 -25.20
CA LEU A 132 -13.94 2.99 -26.19
C LEU A 132 -15.45 3.00 -25.93
N ILE A 133 -15.88 2.94 -24.67
CA ILE A 133 -17.30 2.93 -24.31
C ILE A 133 -17.89 4.34 -24.42
N ILE A 134 -17.18 5.35 -23.91
CA ILE A 134 -17.61 6.75 -23.93
C ILE A 134 -17.63 7.31 -25.36
N SER A 135 -16.72 6.88 -26.24
CA SER A 135 -16.74 7.30 -27.65
C SER A 135 -17.93 6.72 -28.44
N GLY A 136 -18.66 5.75 -27.87
CA GLY A 136 -19.72 5.02 -28.57
C GLY A 136 -19.20 4.11 -29.68
N GLU A 137 -17.90 3.83 -29.70
CA GLU A 137 -17.26 2.98 -30.72
C GLU A 137 -17.33 1.48 -30.35
N ALA A 138 -17.54 1.17 -29.06
CA ALA A 138 -17.65 -0.20 -28.57
C ALA A 138 -19.05 -0.52 -28.03
N ASP A 139 -19.64 -1.61 -28.51
CA ASP A 139 -20.83 -2.22 -27.92
C ASP A 139 -20.46 -2.95 -26.61
N TRP A 140 -19.26 -3.53 -26.55
CA TRP A 140 -18.68 -4.08 -25.33
C TRP A 140 -17.15 -4.12 -25.35
N VAL A 141 -16.53 -4.09 -24.17
CA VAL A 141 -15.09 -4.21 -23.96
C VAL A 141 -14.80 -5.25 -22.87
N ARG A 142 -14.00 -6.26 -23.19
CA ARG A 142 -13.48 -7.26 -22.24
C ARG A 142 -12.08 -6.85 -21.81
N VAL A 143 -11.83 -6.77 -20.51
CA VAL A 143 -10.52 -6.48 -19.94
C VAL A 143 -10.02 -7.72 -19.18
N THR A 144 -8.83 -8.19 -19.54
CA THR A 144 -8.16 -9.35 -18.95
C THR A 144 -6.85 -8.89 -18.30
N TYR A 145 -6.64 -9.20 -17.03
CA TYR A 145 -5.42 -8.86 -16.29
C TYR A 145 -4.49 -10.07 -16.10
N LYS A 146 -3.25 -9.84 -15.63
CA LYS A 146 -2.21 -10.87 -15.45
C LYS A 146 -2.62 -12.12 -14.65
N ASN A 147 -3.59 -12.01 -13.74
CA ASN A 147 -4.07 -13.11 -12.90
C ASN A 147 -5.35 -13.77 -13.44
N ASP A 148 -5.59 -13.67 -14.76
CA ASP A 148 -6.79 -14.14 -15.43
C ASP A 148 -8.11 -13.55 -14.87
N ALA A 149 -8.02 -12.41 -14.19
CA ALA A 149 -9.19 -11.63 -13.81
C ALA A 149 -9.78 -10.99 -15.07
N VAL A 150 -11.01 -11.37 -15.40
CA VAL A 150 -11.73 -10.91 -16.60
C VAL A 150 -12.98 -10.14 -16.20
N HIS A 151 -13.12 -8.93 -16.75
CA HIS A 151 -14.31 -8.11 -16.59
C HIS A 151 -14.81 -7.66 -17.97
N SER A 152 -16.11 -7.70 -18.19
CA SER A 152 -16.73 -7.22 -19.43
C SER A 152 -17.57 -5.99 -19.15
N PHE A 153 -17.44 -4.98 -20.00
CA PHE A 153 -18.03 -3.66 -19.83
C PHE A 153 -18.86 -3.30 -21.06
N ALA A 154 -19.93 -2.56 -20.87
CA ALA A 154 -20.80 -2.07 -21.93
C ALA A 154 -21.34 -0.66 -21.58
N PRO A 155 -21.81 0.12 -22.57
CA PRO A 155 -22.52 1.35 -22.29
C PRO A 155 -23.80 1.08 -21.49
N GLU A 156 -24.07 1.91 -20.50
CA GLU A 156 -25.30 1.92 -19.74
C GLU A 156 -26.28 2.92 -20.34
N THR A 157 -27.47 2.42 -20.68
CA THR A 157 -28.55 3.17 -21.33
C THR A 157 -29.72 3.45 -20.37
N SER A 158 -29.47 3.51 -19.05
CA SER A 158 -30.51 3.69 -18.05
C SER A 158 -30.89 5.17 -17.88
N ASP A 159 -32.17 5.45 -17.61
CA ASP A 159 -32.68 6.81 -17.34
C ASP A 159 -32.04 7.46 -16.10
N THR A 160 -31.33 6.69 -15.29
CA THR A 160 -30.58 7.17 -14.11
C THR A 160 -29.17 7.68 -14.42
N CYS A 161 -28.71 7.55 -15.66
CA CYS A 161 -27.43 8.10 -16.09
C CYS A 161 -27.64 9.34 -16.96
N GLU A 162 -27.27 10.51 -16.44
CA GLU A 162 -27.12 11.72 -17.27
C GLU A 162 -25.83 11.61 -18.09
N GLY A 163 -25.88 10.94 -19.26
CA GLY A 163 -24.75 10.82 -20.20
C GLY A 163 -24.40 9.38 -20.59
N ILE A 164 -23.13 9.14 -20.96
CA ILE A 164 -22.63 7.79 -21.30
C ILE A 164 -21.98 7.18 -20.06
N CYS A 165 -22.71 6.31 -19.38
CA CYS A 165 -22.21 5.53 -18.24
C CYS A 165 -21.65 4.19 -18.68
N ILE A 166 -20.77 3.62 -17.85
CA ILE A 166 -20.16 2.30 -18.06
C ILE A 166 -20.77 1.34 -17.04
N LYS A 167 -21.42 0.29 -17.52
CA LYS A 167 -21.83 -0.84 -16.67
C LYS A 167 -20.93 -2.04 -16.91
N VAL A 168 -20.78 -2.85 -15.88
CA VAL A 168 -20.23 -4.19 -16.03
C VAL A 168 -21.35 -5.13 -16.46
N ILE A 169 -21.05 -6.05 -17.36
CA ILE A 169 -21.95 -7.10 -17.82
C ILE A 169 -21.35 -8.47 -17.52
N GLN A 170 -22.19 -9.50 -17.45
CA GLN A 170 -21.69 -10.87 -17.45
C GLN A 170 -20.81 -11.10 -18.68
N ASN A 171 -19.74 -11.89 -18.50
CA ASN A 171 -18.86 -12.22 -19.62
C ASN A 171 -19.71 -12.83 -20.74
N THR A 172 -19.63 -12.21 -21.92
CA THR A 172 -20.51 -12.57 -23.04
C THR A 172 -20.12 -13.89 -23.70
N ASP A 173 -18.91 -14.41 -23.41
CA ASP A 173 -18.25 -15.52 -24.11
C ASP A 173 -18.16 -15.35 -25.65
N LEU A 174 -18.59 -14.21 -26.18
CA LEU A 174 -18.49 -13.85 -27.58
C LEU A 174 -17.04 -13.51 -27.94
N PRO A 175 -16.60 -13.83 -29.17
CA PRO A 175 -15.32 -13.37 -29.66
C PRO A 175 -15.34 -11.84 -29.85
N ALA A 176 -14.27 -11.17 -29.41
CA ALA A 176 -14.00 -9.78 -29.75
C ALA A 176 -13.54 -9.67 -31.21
N ASP A 177 -13.97 -8.59 -31.88
CA ASP A 177 -13.52 -8.20 -33.22
C ASP A 177 -12.06 -7.77 -33.24
N LEU A 178 -11.60 -7.15 -32.15
CA LEU A 178 -10.24 -6.67 -31.99
C LEU A 178 -9.69 -7.00 -30.60
N THR A 179 -8.52 -7.63 -30.57
CA THR A 179 -7.82 -7.96 -29.32
C THR A 179 -6.50 -7.19 -29.24
N LEU A 180 -6.28 -6.45 -28.17
CA LEU A 180 -5.00 -5.82 -27.86
C LEU A 180 -4.34 -6.56 -26.69
N THR A 181 -3.06 -6.89 -26.85
CA THR A 181 -2.28 -7.60 -25.84
C THR A 181 -1.02 -6.84 -25.51
N GLN A 182 -0.87 -6.51 -24.23
CA GLN A 182 0.37 -6.01 -23.67
C GLN A 182 1.19 -7.19 -23.13
N SER A 183 2.40 -7.36 -23.64
CA SER A 183 3.36 -8.36 -23.17
C SER A 183 4.66 -7.71 -22.72
N LYS A 184 5.36 -8.35 -21.78
CA LYS A 184 6.75 -8.03 -21.46
C LYS A 184 7.61 -9.05 -22.18
N ILE A 185 8.58 -8.57 -22.96
CA ILE A 185 9.53 -9.42 -23.66
C ILE A 185 10.53 -9.97 -22.64
N SER A 186 10.86 -11.26 -22.74
CA SER A 186 11.79 -11.92 -21.82
C SER A 186 13.20 -11.31 -21.92
N SER A 187 13.96 -11.33 -20.83
CA SER A 187 15.32 -10.75 -20.82
C SER A 187 16.28 -11.41 -21.83
N SER A 188 16.06 -12.68 -22.16
CA SER A 188 16.84 -13.42 -23.16
C SER A 188 16.59 -12.91 -24.57
N GLU A 189 15.33 -12.68 -24.93
CA GLU A 189 14.95 -12.11 -26.23
C GLU A 189 15.38 -10.65 -26.32
N VAL A 190 15.22 -9.88 -25.24
CA VAL A 190 15.71 -8.49 -25.17
C VAL A 190 17.20 -8.45 -25.46
N LYS A 191 18.02 -9.33 -24.86
CA LYS A 191 19.47 -9.38 -25.13
C LYS A 191 19.82 -9.82 -26.55
N ALA A 192 19.02 -10.69 -27.16
CA ALA A 192 19.24 -11.16 -28.53
C ALA A 192 18.99 -10.06 -29.57
N TYR A 193 17.92 -9.27 -29.39
CA TYR A 193 17.56 -8.18 -30.30
C TYR A 193 18.22 -6.84 -29.94
N PHE A 194 18.50 -6.61 -28.66
CA PHE A 194 19.02 -5.37 -28.08
C PHE A 194 20.16 -5.69 -27.08
N PRO A 195 21.36 -6.07 -27.56
CA PRO A 195 22.46 -6.44 -26.69
C PRO A 195 22.86 -5.26 -25.80
N ASN A 196 23.11 -5.54 -24.51
CA ASN A 196 23.66 -4.55 -23.59
C ASN A 196 25.10 -4.21 -24.00
N ASP A 197 25.44 -2.94 -23.90
CA ASP A 197 26.79 -2.39 -24.08
C ASP A 197 27.19 -1.70 -22.75
N PRO A 198 28.48 -1.63 -22.37
CA PRO A 198 28.94 -0.83 -21.24
C PRO A 198 28.27 0.57 -21.08
N LEU A 199 27.88 1.22 -22.18
CA LEU A 199 27.25 2.56 -22.17
C LEU A 199 25.71 2.56 -22.17
N LEU A 200 25.07 1.41 -22.41
CA LEU A 200 23.62 1.28 -22.60
C LEU A 200 23.10 -0.04 -22.01
N LYS A 201 22.23 0.07 -20.99
CA LYS A 201 21.59 -1.09 -20.36
C LYS A 201 20.09 -1.07 -20.59
N VAL A 202 19.56 -2.09 -21.27
CA VAL A 202 18.11 -2.28 -21.47
C VAL A 202 17.56 -3.15 -20.35
N PHE A 203 16.48 -2.72 -19.69
CA PHE A 203 15.91 -3.43 -18.53
C PHE A 203 14.59 -4.11 -18.84
N GLU A 204 13.77 -3.46 -19.66
CA GLU A 204 12.40 -3.86 -19.88
C GLU A 204 11.97 -3.43 -21.27
N THR A 205 11.37 -4.36 -22.01
CA THR A 205 10.70 -4.07 -23.27
C THR A 205 9.25 -4.45 -23.14
N THR A 206 8.38 -3.46 -23.32
CA THR A 206 6.92 -3.64 -23.37
C THR A 206 6.51 -3.70 -24.83
N ARG A 207 5.72 -4.69 -25.19
CA ARG A 207 5.15 -4.83 -26.53
C ARG A 207 3.63 -4.76 -26.44
N ILE A 208 3.01 -3.95 -27.28
CA ILE A 208 1.57 -3.99 -27.52
C ILE A 208 1.32 -4.49 -28.94
N GLU A 209 0.48 -5.49 -29.05
CA GLU A 209 0.03 -6.06 -30.32
C GLU A 209 -1.49 -5.93 -30.43
N ALA A 210 -1.99 -5.63 -31.62
CA ALA A 210 -3.41 -5.72 -31.94
C ALA A 210 -3.63 -6.84 -32.96
N HIS A 211 -4.67 -7.64 -32.73
CA HIS A 211 -5.03 -8.82 -33.48
C HIS A 211 -6.49 -8.70 -33.95
N ALA A 212 -6.75 -9.09 -35.19
CA ALA A 212 -8.12 -9.18 -35.72
C ALA A 212 -8.79 -10.47 -35.23
N GLY A 213 -9.83 -10.33 -34.42
CA GLY A 213 -10.49 -11.42 -33.72
C GLY A 213 -9.91 -11.68 -32.32
N SER A 214 -10.37 -12.78 -31.71
CA SER A 214 -9.96 -13.19 -30.35
C SER A 214 -8.78 -14.15 -30.30
N ASP A 215 -8.23 -14.54 -31.45
CA ASP A 215 -7.15 -15.51 -31.53
C ASP A 215 -5.78 -14.80 -31.51
N PRO A 216 -5.04 -14.81 -30.38
CA PRO A 216 -3.73 -14.20 -30.29
C PRO A 216 -2.65 -14.97 -31.07
N ALA A 217 -2.95 -16.17 -31.59
CA ALA A 217 -2.04 -16.91 -32.47
C ALA A 217 -2.04 -16.37 -33.91
N ARG A 218 -3.00 -15.51 -34.28
CA ARG A 218 -3.00 -14.82 -35.57
C ARG A 218 -1.85 -13.82 -35.65
N ALA A 219 -1.44 -13.50 -36.88
CA ALA A 219 -0.46 -12.45 -37.09
C ALA A 219 -1.05 -11.09 -36.65
N PRO A 220 -0.31 -10.29 -35.85
CA PRO A 220 -0.79 -8.99 -35.41
C PRO A 220 -0.92 -8.03 -36.60
N ILE A 221 -2.02 -7.29 -36.62
CA ILE A 221 -2.28 -6.23 -37.60
C ILE A 221 -1.59 -4.91 -37.21
N TYR A 222 -1.23 -4.78 -35.93
CA TYR A 222 -0.46 -3.67 -35.38
C TYR A 222 0.46 -4.19 -34.30
N ARG A 223 1.68 -3.66 -34.24
CA ARG A 223 2.64 -3.95 -33.19
C ARG A 223 3.44 -2.69 -32.89
N LYS A 224 3.56 -2.37 -31.61
CA LYS A 224 4.41 -1.29 -31.14
C LYS A 224 5.22 -1.74 -29.93
N ASN A 225 6.52 -1.53 -29.99
CA ASN A 225 7.43 -1.83 -28.91
C ASN A 225 7.85 -0.52 -28.19
N SER A 226 7.97 -0.58 -26.88
CA SER A 226 8.58 0.45 -26.04
C SER A 226 9.67 -0.17 -25.20
N ILE A 227 10.80 0.51 -25.12
CA ILE A 227 11.98 0.08 -24.40
C ILE A 227 12.29 1.05 -23.26
N ARG A 228 12.65 0.47 -22.12
CA ARG A 228 13.19 1.21 -20.98
C ARG A 228 14.66 0.87 -20.84
N TYR A 229 15.49 1.91 -20.92
CA TYR A 229 16.94 1.77 -20.96
C TYR A 229 17.62 2.85 -20.12
N HIS A 230 18.84 2.58 -19.69
CA HIS A 230 19.72 3.53 -19.03
C HIS A 230 20.89 3.84 -19.93
N VAL A 231 21.26 5.13 -19.95
CA VAL A 231 22.34 5.66 -20.77
C VAL A 231 23.29 6.44 -19.88
N MET A 232 24.58 6.30 -20.13
CA MET A 232 25.59 7.17 -19.53
C MET A 232 25.55 8.55 -20.20
N THR A 233 25.12 9.61 -19.49
CA THR A 233 24.90 10.94 -20.10
C THR A 233 25.68 12.10 -19.49
N SER A 234 26.52 11.87 -18.49
CA SER A 234 27.31 12.94 -17.86
C SER A 234 28.71 12.44 -17.50
N PRO A 235 29.70 13.33 -17.35
CA PRO A 235 30.98 12.95 -16.76
C PRO A 235 30.71 12.24 -15.44
N THR A 236 31.35 11.09 -15.28
CA THR A 236 31.14 10.12 -14.23
C THR A 236 31.24 10.80 -12.86
N LEU A 237 30.11 11.16 -12.25
CA LEU A 237 30.05 11.12 -10.80
C LEU A 237 30.23 9.64 -10.46
N LEU A 238 31.37 9.31 -9.86
CA LEU A 238 31.61 7.99 -9.29
C LEU A 238 30.72 7.90 -8.06
N GLU A 239 29.45 7.56 -8.26
CA GLU A 239 28.47 7.37 -7.18
C GLU A 239 28.50 5.91 -6.73
N PRO A 240 28.78 5.63 -5.43
CA PRO A 240 28.60 4.28 -4.93
C PRO A 240 27.10 3.94 -4.98
N LEU A 241 26.77 2.83 -5.61
CA LEU A 241 25.39 2.37 -5.73
C LEU A 241 24.91 1.85 -4.37
N LEU A 242 24.22 2.68 -3.61
CA LEU A 242 23.63 2.32 -2.33
C LEU A 242 22.18 1.90 -2.55
N ASP A 243 21.88 0.60 -2.46
CA ASP A 243 20.50 0.08 -2.53
C ASP A 243 19.81 -0.01 -1.16
N GLY A 244 20.44 0.59 -0.14
CA GLY A 244 20.00 0.61 1.24
C GLY A 244 20.49 -0.57 2.08
N VAL A 245 21.02 -1.63 1.46
CA VAL A 245 21.49 -2.83 2.17
C VAL A 245 22.93 -3.20 1.77
N ASN A 246 23.31 -2.96 0.51
CA ASN A 246 24.63 -3.22 -0.05
C ASN A 246 25.15 -2.00 -0.85
N SER A 247 26.46 -2.02 -1.13
CA SER A 247 27.12 -1.10 -2.06
C SER A 247 27.74 -1.91 -3.20
N ASN A 248 27.16 -1.90 -4.40
CA ASN A 248 27.65 -2.68 -5.56
C ASN A 248 28.86 -2.01 -6.28
N GLY A 249 29.70 -1.29 -5.53
CA GLY A 249 30.78 -0.45 -6.07
C GLY A 249 30.28 0.87 -6.66
N TYR A 250 31.10 1.50 -7.51
CA TYR A 250 30.72 2.71 -8.24
C TYR A 250 29.82 2.36 -9.44
N ASP A 251 28.60 2.89 -9.48
CA ASP A 251 27.84 2.94 -10.73
C ASP A 251 28.08 4.28 -11.40
N VAL A 252 28.15 4.22 -12.73
CA VAL A 252 28.26 5.40 -13.55
C VAL A 252 26.89 6.07 -13.54
N MET A 253 26.83 7.39 -13.27
CA MET A 253 25.58 8.14 -13.30
C MET A 253 24.88 7.94 -14.67
N ARG A 254 23.81 7.15 -14.61
CA ARG A 254 23.02 6.73 -15.76
C ARG A 254 21.74 7.55 -15.77
N SER A 255 21.50 8.35 -16.79
CA SER A 255 20.16 8.90 -16.97
C SER A 255 19.23 7.80 -17.43
N ARG A 256 18.05 7.78 -16.81
CA ARG A 256 16.96 6.91 -17.22
C ARG A 256 16.23 7.63 -18.35
N SER A 257 16.26 7.05 -19.55
CA SER A 257 15.45 7.53 -20.66
C SER A 257 14.39 6.47 -21.00
N ARG A 258 13.22 6.93 -21.42
CA ARG A 258 12.14 6.08 -21.93
C ARG A 258 11.96 6.41 -23.41
N SER A 259 11.78 5.40 -24.27
CA SER A 259 11.05 5.65 -25.51
C SER A 259 9.60 6.03 -25.16
N SER A 260 8.87 6.64 -26.09
CA SER A 260 7.44 6.97 -25.91
C SER A 260 6.71 5.83 -25.20
N ASP A 261 6.02 6.12 -24.09
CA ASP A 261 5.25 5.10 -23.36
C ASP A 261 4.18 4.55 -24.32
N VAL A 262 4.14 3.22 -24.47
CA VAL A 262 3.19 2.53 -25.36
C VAL A 262 2.10 1.93 -24.48
N THR A 263 0.91 2.50 -24.55
CA THR A 263 -0.29 2.11 -23.77
C THR A 263 -1.39 1.59 -24.70
N HIS A 264 -2.35 0.83 -24.15
CA HIS A 264 -3.52 0.36 -24.91
C HIS A 264 -4.27 1.52 -25.56
N LEU A 265 -4.41 2.65 -24.86
CA LEU A 265 -5.08 3.84 -25.38
C LEU A 265 -4.30 4.46 -26.55
N THR A 266 -2.98 4.62 -26.43
CA THR A 266 -2.15 5.12 -27.54
C THR A 266 -2.18 4.19 -28.75
N ALA A 267 -2.19 2.87 -28.51
CA ALA A 267 -2.29 1.87 -29.56
C ALA A 267 -3.63 2.02 -30.28
N LEU A 268 -4.76 1.96 -29.56
CA LEU A 268 -6.12 2.14 -30.11
C LEU A 268 -6.26 3.41 -30.96
N ARG A 269 -5.73 4.54 -30.47
CA ARG A 269 -5.71 5.81 -31.22
C ARG A 269 -4.92 5.69 -32.51
N ALA A 270 -3.74 5.07 -32.47
CA ALA A 270 -2.90 4.86 -33.66
C ALA A 270 -3.58 3.97 -34.71
N ILE A 271 -4.39 2.99 -34.29
CA ILE A 271 -5.13 2.11 -35.20
C ILE A 271 -6.52 2.63 -35.58
N GLY A 272 -6.97 3.75 -35.00
CA GLY A 272 -8.13 4.52 -35.46
C GLY A 272 -9.38 4.49 -34.59
N TRP A 273 -9.29 4.11 -33.31
CA TRP A 273 -10.37 4.17 -32.31
C TRP A 273 -9.99 5.02 -31.10
N ALA A 274 -10.88 5.13 -30.12
CA ALA A 274 -10.81 6.02 -28.97
C ALA A 274 -10.61 7.50 -29.39
N LYS A 275 -11.32 7.96 -30.43
CA LYS A 275 -11.05 9.22 -31.15
C LYS A 275 -11.54 10.52 -30.49
N SER A 276 -12.17 10.51 -29.31
CA SER A 276 -12.64 11.75 -28.65
C SER A 276 -12.73 11.70 -27.12
N GLY A 277 -12.62 12.86 -26.47
CA GLY A 277 -13.21 13.15 -25.13
C GLY A 277 -12.41 12.81 -23.87
N VAL A 278 -11.34 12.02 -23.94
CA VAL A 278 -10.52 11.68 -22.74
C VAL A 278 -9.36 12.66 -22.61
N PRO A 279 -9.22 13.42 -21.49
CA PRO A 279 -8.10 14.33 -21.26
C PRO A 279 -6.76 13.65 -21.54
N GLU A 280 -5.75 14.43 -21.95
CA GLU A 280 -4.35 13.96 -21.92
C GLU A 280 -4.06 13.31 -20.57
N GLU A 281 -3.26 12.23 -20.56
CA GLU A 281 -2.88 11.47 -19.36
C GLU A 281 -2.36 12.44 -18.28
N GLU A 282 -3.26 12.97 -17.44
CA GLU A 282 -2.84 13.63 -16.23
C GLU A 282 -2.21 12.55 -15.34
N PRO A 283 -1.03 12.82 -14.75
CA PRO A 283 -0.41 11.90 -13.84
C PRO A 283 -1.40 11.58 -12.73
N PHE A 284 -1.81 10.31 -12.69
CA PHE A 284 -2.71 9.66 -11.75
C PHE A 284 -2.95 10.48 -10.47
N SER A 285 -4.02 11.29 -10.47
CA SER A 285 -4.53 11.90 -9.25
C SER A 285 -5.33 10.82 -8.51
N MET A 286 -4.94 10.55 -7.27
CA MET A 286 -5.51 9.51 -6.38
C MET A 286 -6.99 9.72 -6.00
N THR A 287 -7.75 10.56 -6.72
CA THR A 287 -9.01 11.12 -6.23
C THR A 287 -10.28 10.71 -6.96
N SER A 288 -10.27 9.96 -8.07
CA SER A 288 -11.55 9.54 -8.67
C SER A 288 -11.44 8.34 -9.61
N THR A 289 -11.56 7.12 -9.08
CA THR A 289 -12.24 6.09 -9.86
C THR A 289 -13.73 6.47 -9.89
N PRO A 290 -14.43 6.46 -11.04
CA PRO A 290 -15.87 6.69 -11.05
C PRO A 290 -16.54 5.59 -10.22
N LEU A 291 -17.02 5.93 -9.03
CA LEU A 291 -17.73 5.05 -8.09
C LEU A 291 -18.89 4.26 -8.74
N ALA A 292 -19.37 4.68 -9.92
CA ALA A 292 -20.33 3.96 -10.75
C ALA A 292 -19.86 2.54 -11.16
N VAL A 293 -18.58 2.36 -11.48
CA VAL A 293 -18.01 1.07 -11.90
C VAL A 293 -17.94 0.11 -10.70
N ASP A 294 -17.37 0.57 -9.59
CA ASP A 294 -17.30 -0.21 -8.35
C ASP A 294 -18.70 -0.57 -7.84
N ARG A 295 -19.64 0.37 -7.88
CA ARG A 295 -21.04 0.16 -7.50
C ARG A 295 -21.71 -0.92 -8.35
N SER A 296 -21.52 -0.90 -9.67
CA SER A 296 -22.08 -1.90 -10.59
C SER A 296 -21.49 -3.29 -10.35
N MET A 297 -20.19 -3.37 -10.10
CA MET A 297 -19.51 -4.62 -9.78
C MET A 297 -19.98 -5.21 -8.46
N VAL A 298 -20.11 -4.37 -7.42
CA VAL A 298 -20.65 -4.83 -6.14
C VAL A 298 -22.08 -5.33 -6.31
N ARG A 299 -22.91 -4.64 -7.11
CA ARG A 299 -24.25 -5.15 -7.43
C ARG A 299 -24.21 -6.51 -8.10
N LEU A 300 -23.41 -6.69 -9.15
CA LEU A 300 -23.24 -7.98 -9.82
C LEU A 300 -22.73 -9.08 -8.89
N ALA A 301 -21.74 -8.77 -8.04
CA ALA A 301 -21.22 -9.71 -7.05
C ALA A 301 -22.34 -10.12 -6.07
N LEU A 302 -23.08 -9.15 -5.53
CA LEU A 302 -24.20 -9.41 -4.61
C LEU A 302 -25.38 -10.13 -5.29
N ASP A 303 -25.58 -9.94 -6.59
CA ASP A 303 -26.62 -10.58 -7.40
C ASP A 303 -26.20 -11.99 -7.91
N SER A 304 -24.92 -12.36 -7.74
CA SER A 304 -24.42 -13.71 -8.04
C SER A 304 -25.19 -14.77 -7.25
N ASN A 305 -25.47 -15.93 -7.85
CA ASN A 305 -26.08 -17.07 -7.15
C ASN A 305 -25.03 -17.98 -6.47
N ALA A 306 -23.76 -17.58 -6.48
CA ALA A 306 -22.69 -18.37 -5.87
C ALA A 306 -22.89 -18.50 -4.35
N ALA A 307 -22.62 -19.70 -3.82
CA ALA A 307 -22.69 -19.99 -2.39
C ALA A 307 -21.64 -19.21 -1.57
N THR A 308 -20.53 -18.82 -2.21
CA THR A 308 -19.46 -18.00 -1.63
C THR A 308 -18.89 -17.07 -2.69
N PHE A 309 -18.47 -15.87 -2.30
CA PHE A 309 -17.76 -14.97 -3.20
C PHE A 309 -16.34 -15.46 -3.49
N SER A 310 -15.95 -15.37 -4.76
CA SER A 310 -14.57 -15.50 -5.21
C SER A 310 -13.68 -14.42 -4.59
N LYS A 311 -12.35 -14.60 -4.69
CA LYS A 311 -11.39 -13.58 -4.24
C LYS A 311 -11.61 -12.25 -4.97
N ALA A 312 -11.84 -12.29 -6.27
CA ALA A 312 -12.09 -11.10 -7.08
C ALA A 312 -13.36 -10.35 -6.63
N GLU A 313 -14.46 -11.06 -6.40
CA GLU A 313 -15.70 -10.44 -5.89
C GLU A 313 -15.50 -9.81 -4.51
N ASN A 314 -14.81 -10.50 -3.59
CA ASN A 314 -14.46 -9.94 -2.28
C ASN A 314 -13.58 -8.69 -2.39
N ASP A 315 -12.56 -8.70 -3.27
CA ASP A 315 -11.65 -7.57 -3.46
C ASP A 315 -12.40 -6.34 -3.99
N VAL A 316 -13.39 -6.53 -4.87
CA VAL A 316 -14.22 -5.43 -5.37
C VAL A 316 -15.15 -4.88 -4.29
N ILE A 317 -15.77 -5.75 -3.48
CA ILE A 317 -16.59 -5.33 -2.34
C ILE A 317 -15.77 -4.51 -1.33
N ALA A 318 -14.58 -4.98 -0.95
CA ALA A 318 -13.71 -4.27 -0.01
C ALA A 318 -13.26 -2.92 -0.57
N ARG A 319 -12.86 -2.88 -1.85
CA ARG A 319 -12.44 -1.65 -2.54
C ARG A 319 -13.56 -0.62 -2.62
N PHE A 320 -14.76 -1.05 -2.98
CA PHE A 320 -15.93 -0.17 -3.01
C PHE A 320 -16.16 0.47 -1.65
N VAL A 321 -16.23 -0.31 -0.56
CA VAL A 321 -16.43 0.22 0.80
C VAL A 321 -15.31 1.19 1.18
N PHE A 322 -14.07 0.88 0.83
CA PHE A 322 -12.94 1.79 1.04
C PHE A 322 -13.09 3.10 0.25
N HIS A 323 -13.57 3.07 -0.99
CA HIS A 323 -13.81 4.27 -1.80
C HIS A 323 -14.99 5.11 -1.34
N VAL A 324 -15.96 4.55 -0.59
CA VAL A 324 -17.06 5.33 0.00
C VAL A 324 -16.54 6.47 0.87
N ARG A 325 -15.35 6.33 1.48
CA ARG A 325 -14.73 7.39 2.30
C ARG A 325 -14.36 8.67 1.55
N MET A 326 -14.39 8.62 0.22
CA MET A 326 -14.11 9.79 -0.63
C MET A 326 -15.33 10.69 -0.81
N TYR A 327 -16.53 10.24 -0.40
CA TYR A 327 -17.72 11.10 -0.39
C TYR A 327 -17.63 12.09 0.77
N GLU A 328 -17.82 13.37 0.46
CA GLU A 328 -18.08 14.39 1.48
C GLU A 328 -19.46 14.19 2.11
N ASN A 329 -20.47 13.82 1.31
CA ASN A 329 -21.81 13.41 1.73
C ASN A 329 -22.17 12.09 1.04
N ILE A 330 -22.47 11.04 1.80
CA ILE A 330 -22.65 9.70 1.21
C ILE A 330 -24.09 9.57 0.67
N PRO A 331 -24.29 9.30 -0.63
CA PRO A 331 -25.64 9.17 -1.18
C PRO A 331 -26.41 8.00 -0.57
N ALA A 332 -27.72 8.15 -0.34
CA ALA A 332 -28.56 7.08 0.22
C ALA A 332 -28.45 5.76 -0.56
N SER A 333 -28.38 5.83 -1.89
CA SER A 333 -28.23 4.64 -2.74
C SER A 333 -26.87 3.92 -2.61
N VAL A 334 -25.85 4.61 -2.11
CA VAL A 334 -24.54 4.03 -1.74
C VAL A 334 -24.65 3.37 -0.37
N LEU A 335 -25.29 4.04 0.59
CA LEU A 335 -25.57 3.48 1.92
C LEU A 335 -26.40 2.20 1.84
N ASP A 336 -27.46 2.17 1.02
CA ASP A 336 -28.27 0.97 0.82
C ASP A 336 -27.45 -0.20 0.27
N LEU A 337 -26.47 0.08 -0.59
CA LEU A 337 -25.57 -0.93 -1.10
C LEU A 337 -24.59 -1.42 -0.02
N VAL A 338 -24.02 -0.52 0.78
CA VAL A 338 -23.18 -0.89 1.93
C VAL A 338 -23.96 -1.73 2.95
N GLU A 339 -25.21 -1.39 3.23
CA GLU A 339 -26.08 -2.18 4.09
C GLU A 339 -26.34 -3.57 3.51
N ARG A 340 -26.57 -3.67 2.19
CA ARG A 340 -26.71 -4.96 1.51
C ARG A 340 -25.44 -5.81 1.63
N ILE A 341 -24.25 -5.20 1.53
CA ILE A 341 -22.96 -5.87 1.76
C ILE A 341 -22.87 -6.42 3.19
N ILE A 342 -23.24 -5.62 4.20
CA ILE A 342 -23.17 -6.03 5.62
C ILE A 342 -24.10 -7.22 5.90
N LYS A 343 -25.30 -7.21 5.32
CA LYS A 343 -26.29 -8.29 5.43
C LYS A 343 -25.87 -9.57 4.72
N ASP A 344 -25.09 -9.47 3.65
CA ASP A 344 -24.74 -10.63 2.84
C ASP A 344 -23.73 -11.54 3.56
N THR A 345 -24.19 -12.75 3.90
CA THR A 345 -23.38 -13.69 4.68
C THR A 345 -22.17 -14.25 3.92
N ARG A 346 -22.11 -14.07 2.59
CA ARG A 346 -21.02 -14.56 1.73
C ARG A 346 -19.79 -13.65 1.75
N VAL A 347 -19.92 -12.41 2.24
CA VAL A 347 -18.79 -11.49 2.42
C VAL A 347 -17.90 -11.97 3.55
N ARG A 348 -16.62 -12.23 3.22
CA ARG A 348 -15.60 -12.74 4.18
C ARG A 348 -14.37 -11.85 4.31
N THR A 349 -14.32 -10.72 3.60
CA THR A 349 -13.18 -9.80 3.54
C THR A 349 -13.24 -8.66 4.58
N HIS A 350 -12.14 -7.93 4.77
CA HIS A 350 -12.12 -6.68 5.54
C HIS A 350 -13.01 -5.64 4.88
N LEU A 351 -13.85 -4.96 5.65
CA LEU A 351 -14.58 -3.79 5.19
C LEU A 351 -14.19 -2.59 6.04
N ASP A 352 -13.56 -1.58 5.46
CA ASP A 352 -13.23 -0.35 6.19
C ASP A 352 -14.48 0.54 6.38
N LEU A 353 -15.33 0.15 7.32
CA LEU A 353 -16.61 0.83 7.60
C LEU A 353 -16.48 2.05 8.51
N HIS A 354 -15.29 2.31 9.08
CA HIS A 354 -15.13 3.35 10.11
C HIS A 354 -15.61 4.72 9.62
N HIS A 355 -15.20 5.11 8.41
CA HIS A 355 -15.58 6.40 7.85
C HIS A 355 -17.10 6.52 7.66
N VAL A 356 -17.74 5.50 7.06
CA VAL A 356 -19.19 5.48 6.80
C VAL A 356 -19.97 5.61 8.11
N LEU A 357 -19.61 4.79 9.11
CA LEU A 357 -20.31 4.75 10.39
C LEU A 357 -20.12 6.02 11.22
N ARG A 358 -18.98 6.69 11.08
CA ARG A 358 -18.68 7.93 11.81
C ARG A 358 -19.50 9.11 11.31
N HIS A 359 -19.68 9.24 10.01
CA HIS A 359 -20.33 10.40 9.40
C HIS A 359 -21.85 10.22 9.23
N GLU A 360 -22.36 8.99 9.13
CA GLU A 360 -23.78 8.72 8.87
C GLU A 360 -24.48 8.13 10.09
N LYS A 361 -24.95 9.01 11.01
CA LYS A 361 -25.56 8.60 12.29
C LYS A 361 -26.76 7.66 12.12
N GLU A 362 -27.71 8.01 11.24
CA GLU A 362 -28.90 7.20 11.03
C GLU A 362 -28.55 5.82 10.45
N PHE A 363 -27.59 5.78 9.52
CA PHE A 363 -27.10 4.55 8.93
C PHE A 363 -26.45 3.63 9.95
N ARG A 364 -25.56 4.13 10.82
CA ARG A 364 -24.92 3.29 11.85
C ARG A 364 -25.94 2.65 12.77
N ILE A 365 -26.94 3.40 13.25
CA ILE A 365 -28.00 2.85 14.13
C ILE A 365 -28.80 1.78 13.39
N ARG A 366 -29.15 2.05 12.12
CA ARG A 366 -29.91 1.14 11.26
C ARG A 366 -29.22 -0.21 11.04
N ILE A 367 -27.89 -0.25 10.99
CA ILE A 367 -27.15 -1.49 10.70
C ILE A 367 -26.81 -2.35 11.92
N LEU A 368 -26.95 -1.83 13.15
CA LEU A 368 -26.64 -2.53 14.39
C LEU A 368 -27.31 -3.91 14.55
N PRO A 369 -28.61 -4.09 14.21
CA PRO A 369 -29.24 -5.41 14.30
C PRO A 369 -28.50 -6.46 13.47
N TRP A 370 -28.12 -6.10 12.23
CA TRP A 370 -27.43 -6.98 11.30
C TRP A 370 -26.01 -7.31 11.77
N VAL A 371 -25.33 -6.33 12.38
CA VAL A 371 -24.04 -6.54 13.02
C VAL A 371 -24.13 -7.62 14.12
N PHE A 372 -25.13 -7.52 15.02
CA PHE A 372 -25.33 -8.52 16.07
C PHE A 372 -25.79 -9.88 15.53
N ASP A 373 -26.63 -9.91 14.49
CA ASP A 373 -27.03 -11.16 13.82
C ASP A 373 -25.80 -11.91 13.28
N ARG A 374 -24.82 -11.17 12.73
CA ARG A 374 -23.57 -11.75 12.21
C ARG A 374 -22.68 -12.31 13.32
N PHE A 375 -22.63 -11.67 14.49
CA PHE A 375 -21.94 -12.21 15.67
C PHE A 375 -22.62 -13.50 16.17
N GLU A 376 -23.95 -13.51 16.30
CA GLU A 376 -24.71 -14.65 16.85
C GLU A 376 -24.66 -15.91 15.97
N GLN A 377 -24.54 -15.75 14.65
CA GLN A 377 -24.50 -16.88 13.73
C GLN A 377 -23.18 -17.67 13.75
N GLY A 378 -22.16 -17.26 14.50
CA GLY A 378 -20.85 -17.94 14.58
C GLY A 378 -20.12 -18.05 13.23
N ARG A 379 -20.62 -17.36 12.19
CA ARG A 379 -20.09 -17.38 10.81
C ARG A 379 -19.03 -16.31 10.58
N MET A 380 -18.71 -15.52 11.59
CA MET A 380 -17.43 -14.83 11.62
C MET A 380 -16.40 -15.88 12.06
N GLU A 381 -15.84 -16.60 11.08
CA GLU A 381 -14.44 -17.04 11.20
C GLU A 381 -13.63 -15.87 11.81
N LYS A 382 -12.50 -16.12 12.49
CA LYS A 382 -11.62 -15.07 13.06
C LYS A 382 -11.00 -14.13 12.00
N ASN A 383 -11.76 -13.78 10.98
CA ASN A 383 -11.50 -12.90 9.87
C ASN A 383 -12.06 -11.52 10.20
N VAL A 384 -11.14 -10.57 10.25
CA VAL A 384 -11.15 -9.28 9.55
C VAL A 384 -12.46 -8.44 9.52
N LEU A 385 -13.62 -8.92 9.05
CA LEU A 385 -14.92 -8.25 9.22
C LEU A 385 -15.27 -8.07 10.70
N TYR A 386 -14.93 -9.07 11.52
CA TYR A 386 -15.03 -9.03 12.98
C TYR A 386 -14.30 -7.81 13.54
N TYR A 387 -13.07 -7.58 13.09
CA TYR A 387 -12.23 -6.46 13.57
C TYR A 387 -12.76 -5.10 13.12
N SER A 388 -13.26 -4.97 11.89
CA SER A 388 -13.81 -3.70 11.41
C SER A 388 -15.07 -3.29 12.16
N VAL A 389 -15.97 -4.26 12.37
CA VAL A 389 -17.22 -4.05 13.10
C VAL A 389 -16.95 -3.89 14.59
N PHE A 390 -16.02 -4.65 15.16
CA PHE A 390 -15.56 -4.48 16.54
C PHE A 390 -14.94 -3.09 16.79
N ASN A 391 -14.05 -2.63 15.91
CA ASN A 391 -13.47 -1.29 16.00
C ASN A 391 -14.54 -0.21 15.84
N ALA A 392 -15.55 -0.44 15.00
CA ALA A 392 -16.68 0.48 14.93
C ALA A 392 -17.45 0.52 16.27
N LEU A 393 -17.79 -0.64 16.85
CA LEU A 393 -18.43 -0.72 18.18
C LEU A 393 -17.64 0.02 19.27
N ARG A 394 -16.31 -0.01 19.20
CA ARG A 394 -15.42 0.61 20.18
C ARG A 394 -15.21 2.11 20.00
N PHE A 395 -15.12 2.59 18.76
CA PHE A 395 -14.63 3.94 18.46
C PHE A 395 -15.64 4.84 17.74
N VAL A 396 -16.79 4.29 17.33
CA VAL A 396 -17.75 5.00 16.46
C VAL A 396 -19.15 5.06 17.06
N TYR A 397 -19.63 3.98 17.68
CA TYR A 397 -20.94 3.98 18.32
C TYR A 397 -20.92 4.66 19.68
N GLU A 398 -21.99 5.35 20.02
CA GLU A 398 -22.16 5.94 21.34
C GLU A 398 -22.76 4.89 22.33
N PRO A 399 -22.46 4.97 23.65
CA PRO A 399 -22.97 4.03 24.65
C PRO A 399 -24.50 3.83 24.68
N ASP A 400 -25.26 4.90 24.43
CA ASP A 400 -26.72 4.90 24.37
C ASP A 400 -27.25 4.19 23.12
N GLU A 401 -26.56 4.32 21.97
CA GLU A 401 -26.88 3.61 20.73
C GLU A 401 -26.76 2.08 20.89
N LEU A 402 -25.85 1.61 21.76
CA LEU A 402 -25.59 0.19 22.01
C LEU A 402 -26.48 -0.42 23.09
N THR A 403 -27.05 0.40 23.96
CA THR A 403 -27.87 -0.03 25.11
C THR A 403 -28.98 -1.03 24.75
N PRO A 404 -29.77 -0.85 23.67
CA PRO A 404 -30.80 -1.82 23.28
C PRO A 404 -30.27 -3.23 22.95
N TYR A 405 -28.98 -3.36 22.71
CA TYR A 405 -28.32 -4.61 22.32
C TYR A 405 -27.55 -5.27 23.48
N PHE A 406 -27.58 -4.69 24.69
CA PHE A 406 -26.84 -5.19 25.86
C PHE A 406 -27.14 -6.67 26.17
N GLU A 407 -28.42 -7.08 26.15
CA GLU A 407 -28.80 -8.47 26.38
C GLU A 407 -28.32 -9.42 25.26
N ARG A 408 -28.26 -8.95 24.01
CA ARG A 408 -27.70 -9.75 22.89
C ARG A 408 -26.21 -9.94 23.09
N TYR A 409 -25.50 -8.87 23.42
CA TYR A 409 -24.08 -8.89 23.78
C TYR A 409 -23.81 -9.81 24.98
N ALA A 410 -24.64 -9.76 26.02
CA ALA A 410 -24.53 -10.62 27.20
C ALA A 410 -24.67 -12.11 26.86
N ARG A 411 -25.57 -12.48 25.92
CA ARG A 411 -25.69 -13.86 25.43
C ARG A 411 -24.46 -14.30 24.65
N LEU A 412 -23.94 -13.44 23.77
CA LEU A 412 -22.71 -13.70 23.01
C LEU A 412 -21.51 -13.95 23.92
N LEU A 413 -21.42 -13.27 25.06
CA LEU A 413 -20.36 -13.52 26.04
C LEU A 413 -20.49 -14.83 26.83
N ARG A 414 -21.68 -15.42 26.85
CA ARG A 414 -21.97 -16.65 27.62
C ARG A 414 -21.84 -17.93 26.78
N THR A 415 -21.76 -17.83 25.46
CA THR A 415 -21.53 -19.00 24.59
C THR A 415 -20.09 -19.51 24.72
N ASP A 416 -19.89 -20.84 24.79
CA ASP A 416 -18.62 -21.54 25.07
C ASP A 416 -17.48 -21.36 24.04
N ASP A 417 -17.72 -20.60 22.97
CA ASP A 417 -16.67 -20.25 22.00
C ASP A 417 -15.77 -19.16 22.62
N PRO A 418 -14.43 -19.20 22.48
CA PRO A 418 -13.56 -18.23 23.11
C PRO A 418 -13.78 -16.85 22.48
N VAL A 419 -14.69 -16.09 23.08
CA VAL A 419 -14.97 -14.71 22.72
C VAL A 419 -13.66 -13.94 22.78
N ASN A 420 -13.35 -13.21 21.71
CA ASN A 420 -12.14 -12.42 21.62
C ASN A 420 -12.04 -11.54 22.87
N SER A 421 -10.87 -11.54 23.52
CA SER A 421 -10.58 -10.77 24.72
C SER A 421 -10.90 -9.29 24.56
N GLU A 422 -10.76 -8.76 23.34
CA GLU A 422 -11.10 -7.37 23.03
C GLU A 422 -12.62 -7.13 22.99
N PHE A 423 -13.42 -8.10 22.55
CA PHE A 423 -14.88 -8.00 22.53
C PHE A 423 -15.47 -8.07 23.94
N ALA A 424 -14.91 -8.91 24.81
CA ALA A 424 -15.27 -8.95 26.23
C ALA A 424 -14.99 -7.62 26.97
N ALA A 425 -14.00 -6.84 26.51
CA ALA A 425 -13.71 -5.53 27.08
C ALA A 425 -14.77 -4.45 26.76
N LEU A 426 -15.70 -4.71 25.85
CA LEU A 426 -16.80 -3.77 25.56
C LEU A 426 -17.88 -3.75 26.64
N VAL A 427 -17.87 -4.68 27.60
CA VAL A 427 -18.91 -4.75 28.64
C VAL A 427 -19.10 -3.44 29.39
N GLY A 428 -18.02 -2.68 29.66
CA GLY A 428 -18.12 -1.38 30.30
C GLY A 428 -18.66 -0.27 29.39
N TYR A 429 -18.57 -0.42 28.07
CA TYR A 429 -18.89 0.65 27.14
C TYR A 429 -20.40 0.93 27.00
N PHE A 430 -21.26 0.04 27.49
CA PHE A 430 -22.72 0.22 27.47
C PHE A 430 -23.19 1.13 28.60
N SER A 431 -24.29 1.87 28.38
CA SER A 431 -24.90 2.69 29.45
C SER A 431 -25.71 1.89 30.47
N GLU A 432 -25.94 0.59 30.24
CA GLU A 432 -26.55 -0.34 31.22
C GLU A 432 -25.58 -0.74 32.32
N ASP A 433 -26.08 -1.24 33.46
CA ASP A 433 -25.24 -1.73 34.56
C ASP A 433 -24.38 -2.93 34.11
N PRO A 434 -23.06 -2.77 33.96
CA PRO A 434 -22.21 -3.82 33.42
C PRO A 434 -21.79 -4.84 34.49
N THR A 435 -22.11 -4.61 35.77
CA THR A 435 -21.44 -5.26 36.91
C THR A 435 -21.61 -6.79 36.92
N ALA A 436 -22.82 -7.28 36.66
CA ALA A 436 -23.08 -8.73 36.64
C ALA A 436 -22.32 -9.43 35.49
N LEU A 437 -22.28 -8.80 34.32
CA LEU A 437 -21.60 -9.32 33.13
C LEU A 437 -20.07 -9.20 33.27
N TYR A 438 -19.60 -8.12 33.88
CA TYR A 438 -18.19 -7.92 34.24
C TYR A 438 -17.65 -9.03 35.14
N ARG A 439 -18.39 -9.41 36.18
CA ARG A 439 -18.04 -10.56 37.05
C ARG A 439 -17.98 -11.87 36.27
N ALA A 440 -18.89 -12.07 35.30
CA ALA A 440 -18.85 -13.24 34.44
C ALA A 440 -17.58 -13.25 33.57
N VAL A 441 -17.19 -12.11 32.99
CA VAL A 441 -15.94 -11.95 32.23
C VAL A 441 -14.72 -12.26 33.09
N LEU A 442 -14.65 -11.71 34.31
CA LEU A 442 -13.57 -11.99 35.27
C LEU A 442 -13.46 -13.48 35.63
N LYS A 443 -14.60 -14.16 35.80
CA LYS A 443 -14.62 -15.60 36.14
C LYS A 443 -14.23 -16.48 34.96
N ALA A 444 -14.66 -16.12 33.75
CA ALA A 444 -14.40 -16.87 32.53
C ALA A 444 -12.95 -16.72 32.04
N SER A 445 -12.36 -15.52 32.16
CA SER A 445 -11.03 -15.23 31.60
C SER A 445 -9.86 -15.80 32.39
N LYS A 446 -10.10 -16.29 33.63
CA LYS A 446 -9.21 -16.94 34.62
C LYS A 446 -7.82 -16.33 34.90
N ASP A 447 -7.25 -15.53 34.01
CA ASP A 447 -5.89 -14.99 34.06
C ASP A 447 -5.72 -13.66 33.29
N ASP A 448 -6.77 -13.11 32.66
CA ASP A 448 -6.65 -11.93 31.79
C ASP A 448 -7.16 -10.62 32.43
N LEU A 449 -6.44 -10.16 33.45
CA LEU A 449 -6.64 -8.85 34.07
C LEU A 449 -6.63 -7.70 33.05
N LYS A 450 -5.99 -7.87 31.89
CA LYS A 450 -5.97 -6.87 30.83
C LYS A 450 -7.38 -6.60 30.29
N ILE A 451 -8.21 -7.64 30.13
CA ILE A 451 -9.61 -7.51 29.69
C ILE A 451 -10.41 -6.77 30.74
N ALA A 452 -10.33 -7.21 31.99
CA ALA A 452 -11.10 -6.64 33.09
C ALA A 452 -10.73 -5.17 33.34
N LYS A 453 -9.44 -4.85 33.22
CA LYS A 453 -8.94 -3.47 33.25
C LYS A 453 -9.52 -2.65 32.10
N SER A 454 -9.50 -3.19 30.88
CA SER A 454 -9.99 -2.50 29.68
C SER A 454 -11.51 -2.26 29.74
N ALA A 455 -12.27 -3.25 30.22
CA ALA A 455 -13.70 -3.12 30.50
C ALA A 455 -13.99 -2.00 31.49
N LEU A 456 -13.27 -1.97 32.62
CA LEU A 456 -13.45 -0.91 33.61
C LEU A 456 -13.08 0.47 33.04
N CYS A 457 -12.07 0.55 32.19
CA CYS A 457 -11.64 1.79 31.54
C CYS A 457 -12.63 2.32 30.50
N ASN A 458 -13.36 1.42 29.85
CA ASN A 458 -14.43 1.79 28.94
C ASN A 458 -15.73 2.15 29.68
N ALA A 459 -15.83 1.85 30.98
CA ALA A 459 -17.02 2.10 31.78
C ALA A 459 -17.27 3.59 32.01
N GLU A 460 -18.54 3.99 31.97
CA GLU A 460 -18.96 5.31 32.43
C GLU A 460 -18.55 5.52 33.89
N PRO A 461 -18.15 6.74 34.30
CA PRO A 461 -17.64 7.00 35.65
C PRO A 461 -18.54 6.53 36.80
N ARG A 462 -19.86 6.50 36.60
CA ARG A 462 -20.83 6.04 37.61
C ARG A 462 -20.68 4.55 37.97
N TRP A 463 -20.09 3.74 37.09
CA TRP A 463 -19.93 2.30 37.31
C TRP A 463 -18.57 1.92 37.93
N HIS A 464 -17.62 2.87 38.01
CA HIS A 464 -16.27 2.58 38.51
C HIS A 464 -16.28 2.08 39.96
N ASP A 465 -17.06 2.71 40.83
CA ASP A 465 -17.17 2.32 42.25
C ASP A 465 -17.77 0.91 42.41
N ALA A 466 -18.66 0.49 41.51
CA ALA A 466 -19.31 -0.83 41.56
C ALA A 466 -18.41 -1.97 41.04
N MET A 467 -17.57 -1.67 40.05
CA MET A 467 -16.73 -2.67 39.36
C MET A 467 -15.30 -2.77 39.92
N MET A 468 -14.76 -1.68 40.48
CA MET A 468 -13.38 -1.65 41.01
C MET A 468 -13.10 -2.70 42.09
N PRO A 469 -13.99 -2.96 43.08
CA PRO A 469 -13.76 -3.99 44.09
C PRO A 469 -13.51 -5.37 43.48
N ASP A 470 -14.25 -5.74 42.44
CA ASP A 470 -14.11 -7.02 41.75
C ASP A 470 -12.76 -7.11 41.00
N LEU A 471 -12.31 -6.01 40.39
CA LEU A 471 -10.97 -5.94 39.76
C LEU A 471 -9.86 -6.08 40.80
N MET A 472 -9.96 -5.38 41.94
CA MET A 472 -8.96 -5.41 43.00
C MET A 472 -8.87 -6.80 43.64
N ALA A 473 -10.00 -7.44 43.91
CA ALA A 473 -10.03 -8.79 44.45
C ALA A 473 -9.39 -9.81 43.48
N ALA A 474 -9.65 -9.68 42.18
CA ALA A 474 -9.01 -10.51 41.15
C ALA A 474 -7.51 -10.24 41.05
N PHE A 475 -7.11 -8.98 41.07
CA PHE A 475 -5.72 -8.55 41.01
C PHE A 475 -4.91 -9.06 42.20
N ILE A 476 -5.39 -8.85 43.44
CA ILE A 476 -4.75 -9.32 44.66
C ILE A 476 -4.60 -10.84 44.63
N ARG A 477 -5.67 -11.58 44.28
CA ARG A 477 -5.60 -13.05 44.17
C ARG A 477 -4.54 -13.52 43.17
N GLN A 478 -4.40 -12.83 42.04
CA GLN A 478 -3.40 -13.19 41.04
C GLN A 478 -1.97 -12.82 41.49
N MET A 479 -1.83 -11.69 42.19
CA MET A 479 -0.57 -11.26 42.78
C MET A 479 -0.13 -12.14 43.94
N GLU A 480 -1.03 -12.72 44.72
CA GLU A 480 -0.71 -13.66 45.81
C GLU A 480 -0.33 -15.06 45.28
N GLY A 481 -0.82 -15.43 44.10
CA GLY A 481 -0.44 -16.66 43.41
C GLY A 481 0.98 -16.65 42.82
N ASP A 482 1.43 -17.80 42.31
CA ASP A 482 2.72 -17.97 41.63
C ASP A 482 2.63 -17.90 40.10
N LYS A 483 1.45 -17.58 39.56
CA LYS A 483 1.18 -17.64 38.11
C LYS A 483 1.55 -16.37 37.34
N LEU A 484 1.91 -15.28 38.01
CA LEU A 484 2.10 -13.98 37.38
C LEU A 484 3.58 -13.68 37.09
N ASP A 485 3.96 -13.64 35.81
CA ASP A 485 5.30 -13.25 35.37
C ASP A 485 5.43 -11.71 35.32
N LEU A 486 5.92 -11.12 36.42
CA LEU A 486 6.10 -9.67 36.56
C LEU A 486 7.02 -9.06 35.49
N ARG A 487 7.93 -9.83 34.88
CA ARG A 487 8.80 -9.33 33.80
C ARG A 487 8.01 -9.08 32.52
N LYS A 488 6.98 -9.89 32.26
CA LYS A 488 6.12 -9.74 31.07
C LYS A 488 4.91 -8.86 31.32
N GLN A 489 4.42 -8.81 32.55
CA GLN A 489 3.15 -8.18 32.90
C GLN A 489 3.29 -6.92 33.76
N GLY A 490 4.51 -6.47 34.06
CA GLY A 490 4.78 -5.34 34.97
C GLY A 490 4.03 -4.05 34.62
N HIS A 491 3.94 -3.69 33.33
CA HIS A 491 3.16 -2.51 32.92
C HIS A 491 1.65 -2.65 33.20
N MET A 492 1.08 -3.84 33.03
CA MET A 492 -0.34 -4.07 33.34
C MET A 492 -0.57 -3.94 34.86
N VAL A 493 0.30 -4.54 35.66
CA VAL A 493 0.31 -4.44 37.13
C VAL A 493 0.41 -2.98 37.57
N GLU A 494 1.32 -2.22 36.98
CA GLU A 494 1.51 -0.79 37.25
C GLU A 494 0.22 0.00 36.98
N LYS A 495 -0.42 -0.22 35.83
CA LYS A 495 -1.68 0.46 35.46
C LYS A 495 -2.82 0.13 36.43
N ILE A 496 -3.00 -1.14 36.77
CA ILE A 496 -4.05 -1.57 37.71
C ILE A 496 -3.78 -0.97 39.10
N ALA A 497 -2.53 -0.92 39.54
CA ALA A 497 -2.15 -0.29 40.80
C ALA A 497 -2.49 1.22 40.81
N TYR A 498 -2.15 1.96 39.76
CA TYR A 498 -2.54 3.37 39.66
C TYR A 498 -4.06 3.57 39.61
N MET A 499 -4.80 2.69 38.92
CA MET A 499 -6.26 2.73 38.90
C MET A 499 -6.83 2.50 40.30
N GLY A 500 -6.35 1.49 41.02
CA GLY A 500 -6.78 1.18 42.38
C GLY A 500 -6.45 2.33 43.35
N SER A 501 -5.24 2.89 43.29
CA SER A 501 -4.87 4.03 44.12
C SER A 501 -5.70 5.27 43.84
N ALA A 502 -5.94 5.61 42.56
CA ALA A 502 -6.85 6.71 42.20
C ALA A 502 -8.26 6.54 42.79
N MET A 503 -8.67 5.30 43.08
CA MET A 503 -9.95 4.92 43.65
C MET A 503 -9.90 4.63 45.17
N GLY A 504 -8.75 4.79 45.84
CA GLY A 504 -8.63 4.64 47.30
C GLY A 504 -8.17 3.27 47.81
N TYR A 505 -7.61 2.42 46.94
CA TYR A 505 -7.23 1.04 47.26
C TYR A 505 -5.73 0.85 47.53
N LEU A 506 -4.94 1.91 47.73
CA LEU A 506 -3.49 1.76 47.92
C LEU A 506 -3.14 0.91 49.14
N ALA A 507 -3.88 1.07 50.24
CA ALA A 507 -3.67 0.30 51.47
C ALA A 507 -3.81 -1.23 51.26
N GLU A 508 -4.63 -1.64 50.29
CA GLU A 508 -4.87 -3.05 49.96
C GLU A 508 -3.82 -3.58 48.96
N ILE A 509 -3.38 -2.73 48.03
CA ILE A 509 -2.47 -3.10 46.94
C ILE A 509 -1.00 -3.10 47.38
N GLU A 510 -0.61 -2.13 48.21
CA GLU A 510 0.78 -1.91 48.60
C GLU A 510 1.46 -3.13 49.24
N PRO A 511 0.86 -3.81 50.25
CA PRO A 511 1.49 -4.95 50.90
C PRO A 511 1.79 -6.09 49.91
N VAL A 512 0.86 -6.35 48.99
CA VAL A 512 0.94 -7.47 48.04
C VAL A 512 2.01 -7.20 46.98
N LEU A 513 2.07 -5.98 46.44
CA LEU A 513 3.10 -5.60 45.47
C LEU A 513 4.50 -5.58 46.09
N ARG A 514 4.64 -5.04 47.31
CA ARG A 514 5.93 -5.05 48.04
C ARG A 514 6.40 -6.46 48.35
N ALA A 515 5.50 -7.37 48.74
CA ALA A 515 5.85 -8.77 48.99
C ALA A 515 6.41 -9.47 47.75
N LYS A 516 6.00 -9.05 46.55
CA LYS A 516 6.53 -9.53 45.27
C LYS A 516 7.71 -8.70 44.72
N GLY A 517 8.22 -7.75 45.50
CA GLY A 517 9.35 -6.89 45.09
C GLY A 517 9.03 -5.97 43.92
N PHE A 518 7.76 -5.58 43.73
CA PHE A 518 7.34 -4.71 42.63
C PHE A 518 7.39 -3.23 43.02
N GLY A 519 7.88 -2.40 42.09
CA GLY A 519 7.93 -0.93 42.23
C GLY A 519 9.18 -0.40 42.93
N ASP A 520 9.73 0.70 42.42
CA ASP A 520 10.80 1.47 43.04
C ASP A 520 10.26 2.66 43.87
N ASP A 521 11.13 3.40 44.53
CA ASP A 521 10.74 4.57 45.32
C ASP A 521 10.02 5.65 44.50
N VAL A 522 10.31 5.73 43.19
CA VAL A 522 9.69 6.67 42.28
C VAL A 522 8.24 6.27 42.01
N PHE A 523 7.99 4.99 41.73
CA PHE A 523 6.66 4.40 41.59
C PHE A 523 5.81 4.62 42.85
N TRP A 524 6.33 4.27 44.03
CA TRP A 524 5.61 4.42 45.30
C TRP A 524 5.28 5.87 45.64
N ARG A 525 6.17 6.81 45.29
CA ARG A 525 5.91 8.25 45.44
C ARG A 525 4.84 8.74 44.45
N ARG A 526 4.80 8.20 43.22
CA ARG A 526 3.81 8.59 42.21
C ARG A 526 2.43 8.06 42.55
N ILE A 527 2.33 6.78 42.93
CA ILE A 527 1.04 6.16 43.27
C ILE A 527 0.42 6.83 44.51
N GLY A 528 1.20 7.07 45.57
CA GLY A 528 0.70 7.78 46.76
C GLY A 528 0.21 9.21 46.49
N ARG A 529 0.76 9.90 45.47
CA ARG A 529 0.30 11.26 45.09
C ARG A 529 -1.08 11.26 44.44
N ILE A 530 -1.50 10.16 43.83
CA ILE A 530 -2.80 10.07 43.15
C ILE A 530 -3.86 9.40 44.01
N GLU A 531 -3.54 9.05 45.24
CA GLU A 531 -4.45 8.33 46.14
C GLU A 531 -5.76 9.10 46.33
N GLY A 532 -6.89 8.43 46.05
CA GLY A 532 -8.22 9.00 46.13
C GLY A 532 -8.53 10.10 45.10
N GLN A 533 -7.61 10.42 44.19
CA GLN A 533 -7.83 11.39 43.12
C GLN A 533 -8.58 10.72 41.97
N ARG A 534 -9.91 10.65 42.04
CA ARG A 534 -10.75 10.04 40.98
C ARG A 534 -10.48 10.61 39.58
N GLY A 535 -10.11 11.89 39.46
CA GLY A 535 -9.70 12.50 38.18
C GLY A 535 -8.42 11.91 37.57
N ALA A 536 -7.58 11.25 38.37
CA ALA A 536 -6.40 10.51 37.90
C ALA A 536 -6.74 9.15 37.30
N PHE A 537 -7.92 8.57 37.60
CA PHE A 537 -8.35 7.26 37.11
C PHE A 537 -8.28 7.16 35.58
N LYS A 538 -8.83 8.14 34.85
CA LYS A 538 -8.84 8.17 33.37
C LYS A 538 -7.43 8.20 32.77
N ARG A 539 -6.45 8.76 33.47
CA ARG A 539 -5.03 8.79 33.02
C ARG A 539 -4.37 7.42 33.12
N SER A 540 -4.91 6.53 33.94
CA SER A 540 -4.36 5.18 34.20
C SER A 540 -4.87 4.11 33.22
N CYS A 541 -5.79 4.47 32.31
CA CYS A 541 -6.53 3.52 31.48
C CYS A 541 -5.83 2.91 30.23
#